data_AF-A0A538HEV9-F1
#
_entry.id   AF-A0A538HEV9-F1
#
_cell.length_a   1.000
_cell.length_b   1.000
_cell.length_c   1.000
_cell.angle_alpha   90.00
_cell.angle_beta   90.00
_cell.angle_gamma   90.00
#
_symmetry.space_group_name_H-M   'P 1'
#
loop_
_entity.id
_entity.type
_entity.pdbx_description
1 polymer ?
#
loop_
_entity_poly.entity_id
_entity_poly.type
_entity_poly.pdbx_seq_one_letter_code
_entity_poly.pdbx_strand_id
1 'polypeptide(L)'
;MFTWIAFAGKADPLASETLGSVYDAQARSLLHGHWDVPAFFLSFERFNIGGKFYAYFGPWPAILRMPVVAFTDAFDGRLTHVSMLLAFVVFLAFTGRIAWQAYTVVRGRGPVGWRTLVAAGGFVFVAGCGSAALFVGARGWVYHEAMLWGVAWSVAAFSFIVAYLLEGRWALLGWAAVTSTLAMMSRASVGLGPVIALGLLVAVRVIQRGADWWTAHRGQTSRRTTLARWCGLDADTAHGSIWQVVLATAIPLASYMYVNYAKFGTLVSVPIEKQDVLLARPERRAVLAATGNSLFGLRYVATSLVQYLRPDGIGFRRTFPWVTFAHFPHVFGGVQFDNIEPTASMTVTSVLL
;
A
#
# COMPACT_ATOMS: atom_id res chain seq x y z
N MET A 1 0.25 -8.53 21.41
CA MET A 1 1.58 -8.05 20.96
C MET A 1 1.49 -6.68 20.29
N PHE A 2 0.79 -6.55 19.15
CA PHE A 2 0.67 -5.25 18.45
C PHE A 2 0.20 -4.11 19.37
N THR A 3 -0.86 -4.32 20.16
CA THR A 3 -1.35 -3.36 21.15
C THR A 3 -0.27 -2.88 22.12
N TRP A 4 0.58 -3.80 22.61
CA TRP A 4 1.67 -3.47 23.53
C TRP A 4 2.74 -2.60 22.85
N ILE A 5 3.06 -2.90 21.59
CA ILE A 5 4.03 -2.13 20.80
C ILE A 5 3.46 -0.76 20.41
N ALA A 6 2.22 -0.74 19.91
CA ALA A 6 1.54 0.47 19.48
C ALA A 6 1.34 1.46 20.62
N PHE A 7 1.13 0.99 21.84
CA PHE A 7 0.98 1.86 23.00
C PHE A 7 2.32 2.09 23.72
N ALA A 8 3.45 1.74 23.10
CA ALA A 8 4.80 1.89 23.66
C ALA A 8 4.95 1.31 25.09
N GLY A 9 4.31 0.16 25.35
CA GLY A 9 4.30 -0.51 26.65
C GLY A 9 3.39 0.15 27.70
N LYS A 10 2.60 1.17 27.33
CA LYS A 10 1.60 1.81 28.19
C LYS A 10 0.21 1.21 27.93
N ALA A 11 -0.67 1.27 28.92
CA ALA A 11 -2.08 0.88 28.78
C ALA A 11 -2.97 2.07 28.42
N ASP A 12 -2.47 3.01 27.61
CA ASP A 12 -3.22 4.20 27.18
C ASP A 12 -3.40 4.22 25.65
N PRO A 13 -4.56 3.74 25.15
CA PRO A 13 -4.85 3.73 23.71
C PRO A 13 -5.08 5.13 23.12
N LEU A 14 -5.26 6.15 23.96
CA LEU A 14 -5.56 7.52 23.57
C LEU A 14 -4.38 8.48 23.81
N ALA A 15 -3.19 7.93 24.03
CA ALA A 15 -1.98 8.73 24.14
C ALA A 15 -1.76 9.57 22.87
N SER A 16 -1.51 10.86 23.05
CA SER A 16 -1.22 11.78 21.96
C SER A 16 0.18 11.56 21.40
N GLU A 17 0.32 11.61 20.08
CA GLU A 17 1.59 11.45 19.37
C GLU A 17 1.92 12.65 18.49
N THR A 18 3.21 12.80 18.19
CA THR A 18 3.69 13.83 17.25
C THR A 18 3.07 13.60 15.87
N LEU A 19 2.42 14.63 15.30
CA LEU A 19 1.63 14.58 14.05
C LEU A 19 0.36 13.72 14.11
N GLY A 20 -0.09 13.28 15.30
CA GLY A 20 -1.32 12.50 15.45
C GLY A 20 -2.58 13.26 15.03
N SER A 21 -2.57 14.59 15.11
CA SER A 21 -3.71 15.46 14.81
C SER A 21 -3.88 15.80 13.32
N VAL A 22 -2.98 15.36 12.44
CA VAL A 22 -3.04 15.70 11.00
C VAL A 22 -4.35 15.22 10.38
N TYR A 23 -4.74 13.97 10.64
CA TYR A 23 -5.97 13.41 10.06
C TYR A 23 -7.23 13.95 10.72
N ASP A 24 -7.18 14.35 11.99
CA ASP A 24 -8.32 15.01 12.65
C ASP A 24 -8.57 16.39 12.04
N ALA A 25 -7.49 17.18 11.85
CA ALA A 25 -7.55 18.47 11.16
C ALA A 25 -8.01 18.34 9.71
N GLN A 26 -7.52 17.31 9.00
CA GLN A 26 -7.98 17.01 7.63
C GLN A 26 -9.46 16.60 7.61
N ALA A 27 -9.91 15.77 8.55
CA ALA A 27 -11.32 15.38 8.66
C ALA A 27 -12.22 16.60 8.88
N ARG A 28 -11.81 17.50 9.77
CA ARG A 28 -12.53 18.74 10.05
C ARG A 28 -12.60 19.65 8.81
N SER A 29 -11.51 19.79 8.07
CA SER A 29 -11.51 20.58 6.83
C SER A 29 -12.45 19.99 5.77
N LEU A 30 -12.42 18.67 5.60
CA LEU A 30 -13.29 17.97 4.66
C LEU A 30 -14.78 18.08 5.03
N LEU A 31 -15.13 18.09 6.32
CA LEU A 31 -16.50 18.35 6.78
C LEU A 31 -17.02 19.74 6.37
N HIS A 32 -16.12 20.70 6.15
CA HIS A 32 -16.45 22.03 5.63
C HIS A 32 -16.28 22.15 4.11
N GLY A 33 -16.06 21.03 3.40
CA GLY A 33 -15.90 21.00 1.94
C GLY A 33 -14.54 21.50 1.46
N HIS A 34 -13.52 21.50 2.32
CA HIS A 34 -12.17 21.97 1.99
C HIS A 34 -11.15 20.83 2.01
N TRP A 35 -10.19 20.89 1.08
CA TRP A 35 -9.08 19.93 1.00
C TRP A 35 -7.82 20.44 1.70
N ASP A 36 -7.73 21.75 1.93
CA ASP A 36 -6.59 22.39 2.58
C ASP A 36 -6.62 22.18 4.09
N VAL A 37 -5.45 22.03 4.71
CA VAL A 37 -5.29 21.79 6.15
C VAL A 37 -4.45 22.93 6.73
N PRO A 38 -4.74 23.45 7.93
CA PRO A 38 -3.94 24.50 8.53
C PRO A 38 -2.46 24.10 8.64
N ALA A 39 -1.57 25.03 8.25
CA ALA A 39 -0.14 24.78 8.14
C ALA A 39 0.51 24.22 9.42
N PHE A 40 0.00 24.63 10.58
CA PHE A 40 0.48 24.19 11.89
C PHE A 40 0.44 22.66 12.04
N PHE A 41 -0.63 22.01 11.57
CA PHE A 41 -0.80 20.57 11.70
C PHE A 41 0.11 19.78 10.77
N LEU A 42 0.41 20.33 9.58
CA LEU A 42 1.19 19.64 8.56
C LEU A 42 2.72 19.71 8.77
N SER A 43 3.21 20.59 9.65
CA SER A 43 4.64 20.74 9.96
C SER A 43 5.51 20.78 8.68
N PHE A 44 6.57 19.97 8.60
CA PHE A 44 7.47 19.87 7.44
C PHE A 44 6.92 19.08 6.26
N GLU A 45 5.77 18.41 6.40
CA GLU A 45 5.12 17.61 5.35
C GLU A 45 4.19 18.45 4.44
N ARG A 46 4.13 19.77 4.69
CA ARG A 46 3.19 20.66 4.01
C ARG A 46 3.64 21.01 2.59
N PHE A 47 2.66 21.04 1.68
CA PHE A 47 2.80 21.55 0.32
C PHE A 47 2.03 22.85 0.19
N ASN A 48 2.70 23.93 -0.17
CA ASN A 48 2.08 25.24 -0.35
C ASN A 48 1.65 25.43 -1.81
N ILE A 49 0.33 25.39 -2.06
CA ILE A 49 -0.27 25.62 -3.37
C ILE A 49 -1.13 26.87 -3.29
N GLY A 50 -0.62 28.00 -3.81
CA GLY A 50 -1.38 29.25 -3.87
C GLY A 50 -1.84 29.78 -2.51
N GLY A 51 -1.02 29.61 -1.45
CA GLY A 51 -1.34 30.06 -0.09
C GLY A 51 -2.16 29.07 0.74
N LYS A 52 -2.57 27.95 0.14
CA LYS A 52 -3.23 26.82 0.83
C LYS A 52 -2.24 25.69 1.06
N PHE A 53 -2.41 24.96 2.15
CA PHE A 53 -1.51 23.89 2.54
C PHE A 53 -2.16 22.52 2.43
N TYR A 54 -1.42 21.57 1.86
CA TYR A 54 -1.92 20.21 1.60
C TYR A 54 -0.91 19.16 2.06
N ALA A 55 -1.42 17.98 2.41
CA ALA A 55 -0.64 16.78 2.61
C ALA A 55 -0.82 15.82 1.43
N TYR A 56 0.25 15.15 1.00
CA TYR A 56 0.20 14.12 -0.05
C TYR A 56 -0.45 12.81 0.42
N PHE A 57 -0.65 12.65 1.73
CA PHE A 57 -1.30 11.47 2.30
C PHE A 57 -2.73 11.30 1.78
N GLY A 58 -3.16 10.04 1.65
CA GLY A 58 -4.51 9.73 1.22
C GLY A 58 -5.55 10.11 2.30
N PRO A 59 -6.80 10.41 1.92
CA PRO A 59 -7.82 10.91 2.84
C PRO A 59 -8.48 9.83 3.71
N TRP A 60 -8.24 8.54 3.47
CA TRP A 60 -8.94 7.45 4.15
C TRP A 60 -8.89 7.55 5.69
N PRO A 61 -7.72 7.73 6.33
CA PRO A 61 -7.68 7.84 7.78
C PRO A 61 -8.45 9.05 8.33
N ALA A 62 -8.54 10.15 7.57
CA ALA A 62 -9.36 11.30 7.90
C ALA A 62 -10.86 11.01 7.75
N ILE A 63 -11.26 10.35 6.65
CA ILE A 63 -12.65 9.95 6.40
C ILE A 63 -13.16 9.04 7.53
N LEU A 64 -12.33 8.09 7.98
CA LEU A 64 -12.67 7.19 9.08
C LEU A 64 -12.97 7.94 10.40
N ARG A 65 -12.34 9.11 10.61
CA ARG A 65 -12.52 9.95 11.80
C ARG A 65 -13.68 10.92 11.71
N MET A 66 -14.19 11.20 10.52
CA MET A 66 -15.27 12.17 10.32
C MET A 66 -16.46 11.97 11.27
N PRO A 67 -16.94 10.73 11.53
CA PRO A 67 -18.02 10.55 12.49
C PRO A 67 -17.66 11.06 13.89
N VAL A 68 -16.43 10.85 14.37
CA VAL A 68 -16.01 11.30 15.71
C VAL A 68 -15.84 12.82 15.74
N VAL A 69 -15.12 13.37 14.76
CA VAL A 69 -14.79 14.81 14.67
C VAL A 69 -16.04 15.66 14.43
N ALA A 70 -17.08 15.10 13.83
CA ALA A 70 -18.37 15.76 13.65
C ALA A 70 -19.14 16.00 14.97
N PHE A 71 -18.92 15.17 15.99
CA PHE A 71 -19.65 15.27 17.27
C PHE A 71 -18.80 15.81 18.43
N THR A 72 -17.47 15.67 18.38
CA THR A 72 -16.60 16.05 19.50
C THR A 72 -15.18 16.38 19.04
N ASP A 73 -14.49 17.23 19.81
CA ASP A 73 -13.06 17.57 19.69
C ASP A 73 -12.19 16.90 20.78
N ALA A 74 -12.82 16.30 21.80
CA ALA A 74 -12.15 15.65 22.93
C ALA A 74 -11.10 14.58 22.56
N PHE A 75 -11.18 14.01 21.35
CA PHE A 75 -10.28 12.97 20.86
C PHE A 75 -9.27 13.46 19.81
N ASP A 76 -9.21 14.76 19.52
CA ASP A 76 -8.25 15.32 18.57
C ASP A 76 -6.81 14.98 19.00
N GLY A 77 -6.04 14.41 18.08
CA GLY A 77 -4.66 13.93 18.27
C GLY A 77 -4.53 12.58 18.98
N ARG A 78 -5.64 11.92 19.35
CA ARG A 78 -5.64 10.71 20.20
C ARG A 78 -6.13 9.44 19.51
N LEU A 79 -6.70 9.55 18.31
CA LEU A 79 -7.33 8.42 17.60
C LEU A 79 -6.35 7.55 16.81
N THR A 80 -5.09 7.97 16.67
CA THR A 80 -4.11 7.31 15.80
C THR A 80 -3.84 5.86 16.19
N HIS A 81 -3.56 5.59 17.47
CA HIS A 81 -3.27 4.23 17.91
C HIS A 81 -4.47 3.29 17.77
N VAL A 82 -5.69 3.80 18.07
CA VAL A 82 -6.93 3.05 17.89
C VAL A 82 -7.16 2.73 16.42
N SER A 83 -6.97 3.71 15.54
CA SER A 83 -7.09 3.55 14.08
C SER A 83 -6.06 2.54 13.53
N MET A 84 -4.80 2.61 13.98
CA MET A 84 -3.76 1.66 13.60
C MET A 84 -4.04 0.25 14.11
N LEU A 85 -4.55 0.11 15.33
CA LEU A 85 -4.98 -1.19 15.86
C LEU A 85 -6.11 -1.78 15.00
N LEU A 86 -7.09 -0.96 14.61
CA LEU A 86 -8.17 -1.40 13.73
C LEU A 86 -7.62 -1.84 12.36
N ALA A 87 -6.72 -1.06 11.76
CA ALA A 87 -6.04 -1.43 10.51
C ALA A 87 -5.31 -2.78 10.65
N PHE A 88 -4.61 -3.00 11.76
CA PHE A 88 -3.90 -4.25 12.01
C PHE A 88 -4.85 -5.44 12.18
N VAL A 89 -6.00 -5.26 12.85
CA VAL A 89 -7.04 -6.30 12.94
C VAL A 89 -7.59 -6.65 11.55
N VAL A 90 -7.88 -5.64 10.71
CA VAL A 90 -8.32 -5.87 9.32
C VAL A 90 -7.25 -6.63 8.54
N PHE A 91 -5.99 -6.25 8.65
CA PHE A 91 -4.86 -6.95 8.03
C PHE A 91 -4.79 -8.43 8.46
N LEU A 92 -4.91 -8.74 9.76
CA LEU A 92 -4.90 -10.12 10.25
C LEU A 92 -6.12 -10.91 9.76
N ALA A 93 -7.30 -10.31 9.76
CA ALA A 93 -8.53 -10.96 9.31
C ALA A 93 -8.44 -11.38 7.84
N PHE A 94 -7.96 -10.49 6.96
CA PHE A 94 -7.81 -10.80 5.54
C PHE A 94 -6.60 -11.69 5.24
N THR A 95 -5.53 -11.61 6.03
CA THR A 95 -4.44 -12.61 5.98
C THR A 95 -4.97 -14.01 6.31
N GLY A 96 -5.79 -14.14 7.35
CA GLY A 96 -6.45 -15.41 7.69
C GLY A 96 -7.40 -15.87 6.60
N ARG A 97 -8.17 -14.96 5.99
CA ARG A 97 -9.03 -15.27 4.85
C ARG A 97 -8.24 -15.81 3.66
N ILE A 98 -7.10 -15.20 3.31
CA ILE A 98 -6.22 -15.68 2.24
C ILE A 98 -5.66 -17.07 2.57
N ALA A 99 -5.22 -17.30 3.81
CA ALA A 99 -4.74 -18.61 4.24
C ALA A 99 -5.82 -19.69 4.03
N TRP A 100 -7.08 -19.39 4.35
CA TRP A 100 -8.21 -20.30 4.09
C TRP A 100 -8.51 -20.46 2.61
N GLN A 101 -8.45 -19.39 1.81
CA GLN A 101 -8.61 -19.48 0.36
C GLN A 101 -7.54 -20.40 -0.25
N ALA A 102 -6.27 -20.22 0.12
CA ALA A 102 -5.17 -21.08 -0.31
C ALA A 102 -5.39 -22.53 0.11
N TYR A 103 -5.82 -22.77 1.35
CA TYR A 103 -6.19 -24.12 1.81
C TYR A 103 -7.29 -24.74 0.94
N THR A 104 -8.38 -24.02 0.69
CA THR A 104 -9.50 -24.54 -0.10
C THR A 104 -9.12 -24.86 -1.55
N VAL A 105 -8.21 -24.08 -2.13
CA VAL A 105 -7.69 -24.32 -3.49
C VAL A 105 -6.80 -25.55 -3.54
N VAL A 106 -5.92 -25.75 -2.55
CA VAL A 106 -4.95 -26.84 -2.55
C VAL A 106 -5.54 -28.16 -2.04
N ARG A 107 -6.41 -28.12 -1.03
CA ARG A 107 -6.92 -29.31 -0.32
C ARG A 107 -8.40 -29.59 -0.59
N GLY A 108 -9.13 -28.67 -1.22
CA GLY A 108 -10.57 -28.78 -1.41
C GLY A 108 -11.38 -28.50 -0.14
N ARG A 109 -12.71 -28.59 -0.25
CA ARG A 109 -13.64 -28.47 0.89
C ARG A 109 -13.73 -29.81 1.62
N GLY A 110 -13.44 -29.83 2.92
CA GLY A 110 -13.47 -31.04 3.74
C GLY A 110 -13.22 -30.77 5.22
N PRO A 111 -13.33 -31.80 6.08
CA PRO A 111 -13.10 -31.64 7.52
C PRO A 111 -11.68 -31.15 7.80
N VAL A 112 -11.57 -30.17 8.68
CA VAL A 112 -10.31 -29.51 9.01
C VAL A 112 -9.70 -30.18 10.24
N GLY A 113 -8.54 -30.83 10.07
CA GLY A 113 -7.78 -31.39 11.19
C GLY A 113 -7.03 -30.32 12.00
N TRP A 114 -6.63 -30.66 13.23
CA TRP A 114 -5.93 -29.74 14.14
C TRP A 114 -4.64 -29.17 13.55
N ARG A 115 -3.88 -29.97 12.78
CA ARG A 115 -2.64 -29.53 12.12
C ARG A 115 -2.87 -28.37 11.16
N THR A 116 -4.00 -28.39 10.44
CA THR A 116 -4.38 -27.32 9.53
C THR A 116 -4.73 -26.06 10.30
N LEU A 117 -5.44 -26.17 11.42
CA LEU A 117 -5.74 -25.03 12.29
C LEU A 117 -4.45 -24.41 12.85
N VAL A 118 -3.50 -25.24 13.29
CA VAL A 118 -2.19 -24.76 13.77
C VAL A 118 -1.37 -24.11 12.65
N ALA A 119 -1.38 -24.67 11.44
CA ALA A 119 -0.69 -24.06 10.30
C ALA A 119 -1.33 -22.72 9.89
N ALA A 120 -2.66 -22.63 9.83
CA ALA A 120 -3.37 -21.41 9.50
C ALA A 120 -3.18 -20.34 10.58
N GLY A 121 -3.36 -20.70 11.85
CA GLY A 121 -3.12 -19.81 12.99
C GLY A 121 -1.66 -19.37 13.10
N GLY A 122 -0.72 -20.29 12.89
CA GLY A 122 0.71 -20.03 12.86
C GLY A 122 1.11 -19.10 11.73
N PHE A 123 0.54 -19.27 10.53
CA PHE A 123 0.76 -18.35 9.41
C PHE A 123 0.26 -16.94 9.72
N VAL A 124 -0.96 -16.78 10.26
CA VAL A 124 -1.49 -15.47 10.68
C VAL A 124 -0.64 -14.86 11.78
N PHE A 125 -0.17 -15.68 12.73
CA PHE A 125 0.71 -15.23 13.80
C PHE A 125 2.06 -14.73 13.27
N VAL A 126 2.71 -15.47 12.37
CA VAL A 126 3.99 -15.08 11.74
C VAL A 126 3.80 -13.86 10.85
N ALA A 127 2.74 -13.80 10.05
CA ALA A 127 2.43 -12.61 9.25
C ALA A 127 2.14 -11.38 10.13
N GLY A 128 1.49 -11.58 11.28
CA GLY A 128 1.21 -10.51 12.23
C GLY A 128 2.45 -10.04 12.99
N CYS A 129 3.23 -10.96 13.53
CA CYS A 129 4.32 -10.65 14.46
C CYS A 129 5.69 -10.52 13.79
N GLY A 130 5.87 -11.13 12.62
CA GLY A 130 7.13 -11.19 11.88
C GLY A 130 7.16 -10.31 10.62
N SER A 131 6.13 -9.49 10.37
CA SER A 131 6.11 -8.58 9.23
C SER A 131 6.38 -7.13 9.62
N ALA A 132 6.74 -6.31 8.63
CA ALA A 132 6.89 -4.87 8.79
C ALA A 132 5.62 -4.20 9.34
N ALA A 133 4.44 -4.81 9.19
CA ALA A 133 3.19 -4.27 9.72
C ALA A 133 3.22 -4.11 11.24
N LEU A 134 3.92 -5.00 11.96
CA LEU A 134 4.14 -4.86 13.40
C LEU A 134 5.05 -3.66 13.72
N PHE A 135 6.15 -3.53 12.97
CA PHE A 135 7.15 -2.48 13.19
C PHE A 135 6.60 -1.09 12.91
N VAL A 136 5.77 -0.95 11.86
CA VAL A 136 5.01 0.27 11.57
C VAL A 136 4.13 0.68 12.77
N GLY A 137 3.66 -0.30 13.55
CA GLY A 137 2.93 -0.07 14.79
C GLY A 137 3.74 0.63 15.88
N ALA A 138 5.07 0.60 15.87
CA ALA A 138 5.90 1.08 16.97
C ALA A 138 5.86 2.60 17.21
N ARG A 139 5.36 3.38 16.25
CA ARG A 139 5.12 4.83 16.41
C ARG A 139 3.84 5.26 15.72
N GLY A 140 3.05 6.13 16.35
CA GLY A 140 1.83 6.69 15.77
C GLY A 140 2.05 7.87 14.81
N TRP A 141 2.98 7.77 13.85
CA TRP A 141 3.20 8.87 12.89
C TRP A 141 2.18 8.82 11.74
N VAL A 142 1.87 9.98 11.16
CA VAL A 142 0.87 10.14 10.10
C VAL A 142 1.05 9.16 8.93
N TYR A 143 2.30 8.85 8.57
CA TYR A 143 2.60 7.94 7.48
C TYR A 143 2.51 6.48 7.87
N HIS A 144 2.76 6.13 9.14
CA HIS A 144 2.63 4.75 9.63
C HIS A 144 1.18 4.31 9.60
N GLU A 145 0.28 5.19 10.05
CA GLU A 145 -1.15 4.94 9.95
C GLU A 145 -1.60 4.77 8.49
N ALA A 146 -1.16 5.65 7.60
CA ALA A 146 -1.46 5.57 6.17
C ALA A 146 -0.96 4.27 5.53
N MET A 147 0.28 3.86 5.87
CA MET A 147 0.89 2.62 5.41
C MET A 147 0.10 1.41 5.89
N LEU A 148 -0.24 1.37 7.18
CA LEU A 148 -0.89 0.21 7.79
C LEU A 148 -2.30 -0.01 7.22
N TRP A 149 -3.08 1.07 7.05
CA TRP A 149 -4.35 1.01 6.33
C TRP A 149 -4.18 0.62 4.87
N GLY A 150 -3.16 1.15 4.18
CA GLY A 150 -2.83 0.76 2.82
C GLY A 150 -2.55 -0.74 2.69
N VAL A 151 -1.75 -1.31 3.60
CA VAL A 151 -1.45 -2.75 3.65
C VAL A 151 -2.71 -3.56 3.94
N ALA A 152 -3.49 -3.18 4.95
CA ALA A 152 -4.71 -3.88 5.33
C ALA A 152 -5.71 -3.97 4.16
N TRP A 153 -5.95 -2.85 3.49
CA TRP A 153 -6.83 -2.81 2.33
C TRP A 153 -6.26 -3.51 1.11
N SER A 154 -4.94 -3.49 0.90
CA SER A 154 -4.31 -4.23 -0.19
C SER A 154 -4.45 -5.74 -0.01
N VAL A 155 -4.24 -6.27 1.20
CA VAL A 155 -4.46 -7.70 1.50
C VAL A 155 -5.94 -8.06 1.33
N ALA A 156 -6.86 -7.20 1.76
CA ALA A 156 -8.28 -7.38 1.51
C ALA A 156 -8.61 -7.44 0.01
N ALA A 157 -8.05 -6.52 -0.78
CA ALA A 157 -8.23 -6.48 -2.22
C ALA A 157 -7.72 -7.76 -2.90
N PHE A 158 -6.52 -8.25 -2.55
CA PHE A 158 -6.03 -9.51 -3.06
C PHE A 158 -6.94 -10.69 -2.70
N SER A 159 -7.45 -10.73 -1.47
CA SER A 159 -8.41 -11.76 -1.06
C SER A 159 -9.69 -11.74 -1.91
N PHE A 160 -10.23 -10.56 -2.22
CA PHE A 160 -11.41 -10.42 -3.07
C PHE A 160 -11.12 -10.73 -4.54
N ILE A 161 -9.94 -10.37 -5.05
CA ILE A 161 -9.48 -10.77 -6.40
C ILE A 161 -9.41 -12.29 -6.50
N VAL A 162 -8.77 -12.96 -5.53
CA VAL A 162 -8.71 -14.42 -5.47
C VAL A 162 -10.11 -15.02 -5.40
N ALA A 163 -10.99 -14.47 -4.54
CA ALA A 163 -12.37 -14.95 -4.44
C ALA A 163 -13.11 -14.81 -5.78
N TYR A 164 -12.94 -13.68 -6.48
CA TYR A 164 -13.54 -13.45 -7.79
C TYR A 164 -13.05 -14.46 -8.82
N LEU A 165 -11.75 -14.78 -8.82
CA LEU A 165 -11.18 -15.79 -9.72
C LEU A 165 -11.72 -17.20 -9.45
N LEU A 166 -12.02 -17.52 -8.18
CA LEU A 166 -12.52 -18.83 -7.77
C LEU A 166 -14.04 -18.99 -7.95
N GLU A 167 -14.83 -17.93 -7.69
CA GLU A 167 -16.30 -18.01 -7.65
C GLU A 167 -16.98 -17.30 -8.83
N GLY A 168 -16.28 -16.42 -9.54
CA GLY A 168 -16.81 -15.69 -10.70
C GLY A 168 -17.87 -14.63 -10.38
N ARG A 169 -18.09 -14.28 -9.11
CA ARG A 169 -19.17 -13.37 -8.69
C ARG A 169 -18.76 -11.90 -8.83
N TRP A 170 -19.52 -11.12 -9.59
CA TRP A 170 -19.25 -9.69 -9.81
C TRP A 170 -19.23 -8.86 -8.51
N ALA A 171 -19.99 -9.26 -7.48
CA ALA A 171 -19.96 -8.60 -6.18
C ALA A 171 -18.55 -8.64 -5.54
N LEU A 172 -17.79 -9.73 -5.76
CA LEU A 172 -16.43 -9.87 -5.27
C LEU A 172 -15.47 -8.95 -6.02
N LEU A 173 -15.69 -8.75 -7.31
CA LEU A 173 -14.95 -7.76 -8.11
C LEU A 173 -15.28 -6.33 -7.65
N GLY A 174 -16.53 -6.06 -7.30
CA GLY A 174 -16.95 -4.79 -6.68
C GLY A 174 -16.21 -4.54 -5.36
N TRP A 175 -16.16 -5.54 -4.48
CA TRP A 175 -15.38 -5.44 -3.24
C TRP A 175 -13.88 -5.27 -3.50
N ALA A 176 -13.30 -5.96 -4.48
CA ALA A 176 -11.91 -5.78 -4.86
C ALA A 176 -11.63 -4.33 -5.32
N ALA A 177 -12.52 -3.73 -6.10
CA ALA A 177 -12.41 -2.33 -6.53
C ALA A 177 -12.53 -1.37 -5.34
N VAL A 178 -13.49 -1.59 -4.43
CA VAL A 178 -13.67 -0.79 -3.22
C VAL A 178 -12.41 -0.85 -2.36
N THR A 179 -11.93 -2.05 -2.00
CA THR A 179 -10.74 -2.19 -1.15
C THR A 179 -9.47 -1.67 -1.83
N SER A 180 -9.33 -1.82 -3.16
CA SER A 180 -8.23 -1.21 -3.90
C SER A 180 -8.29 0.32 -3.87
N THR A 181 -9.49 0.90 -3.94
CA THR A 181 -9.71 2.33 -3.80
C THR A 181 -9.35 2.79 -2.38
N LEU A 182 -9.79 2.07 -1.35
CA LEU A 182 -9.43 2.39 0.04
C LEU A 182 -7.91 2.29 0.28
N ALA A 183 -7.23 1.31 -0.33
CA ALA A 183 -5.78 1.20 -0.29
C ALA A 183 -5.09 2.41 -0.96
N MET A 184 -5.54 2.80 -2.16
CA MET A 184 -5.12 4.02 -2.85
C MET A 184 -5.34 5.28 -2.01
N MET A 185 -6.52 5.38 -1.39
CA MET A 185 -6.93 6.50 -0.53
C MET A 185 -6.25 6.48 0.84
N SER A 186 -5.54 5.41 1.21
CA SER A 186 -4.68 5.38 2.40
C SER A 186 -3.26 5.77 2.02
N ARG A 187 -2.67 5.02 1.09
CA ARG A 187 -1.33 5.26 0.58
C ARG A 187 -1.18 4.67 -0.82
N ALA A 188 -1.10 5.55 -1.82
CA ALA A 188 -1.02 5.18 -3.22
C ALA A 188 0.08 4.15 -3.51
N SER A 189 1.30 4.35 -2.99
CA SER A 189 2.41 3.41 -3.21
C SER A 189 2.11 1.97 -2.78
N VAL A 190 1.27 1.78 -1.76
CA VAL A 190 0.89 0.45 -1.24
C VAL A 190 -0.34 -0.11 -1.96
N GLY A 191 -1.29 0.75 -2.33
CA GLY A 191 -2.47 0.36 -3.09
C GLY A 191 -2.20 0.03 -4.56
N LEU A 192 -1.03 0.38 -5.11
CA LEU A 192 -0.70 0.10 -6.52
C LEU A 192 -0.66 -1.41 -6.81
N GLY A 193 -0.26 -2.24 -5.83
CA GLY A 193 -0.18 -3.69 -6.00
C GLY A 193 -1.50 -4.32 -6.45
N PRO A 194 -2.60 -4.16 -5.69
CA PRO A 194 -3.92 -4.64 -6.11
C PRO A 194 -4.41 -4.05 -7.44
N VAL A 195 -4.15 -2.77 -7.70
CA VAL A 195 -4.54 -2.13 -8.97
C VAL A 195 -3.80 -2.74 -10.16
N ILE A 196 -2.50 -3.02 -10.01
CA ILE A 196 -1.70 -3.75 -11.01
C ILE A 196 -2.28 -5.15 -11.21
N ALA A 197 -2.65 -5.86 -10.14
CA ALA A 197 -3.27 -7.18 -10.26
C ALA A 197 -4.60 -7.13 -11.04
N LEU A 198 -5.46 -6.14 -10.79
CA LEU A 198 -6.67 -5.91 -11.58
C LEU A 198 -6.34 -5.55 -13.04
N GLY A 199 -5.31 -4.74 -13.28
CA GLY A 199 -4.81 -4.42 -14.61
C GLY A 199 -4.29 -5.64 -15.38
N LEU A 200 -3.60 -6.56 -14.69
CA LEU A 200 -3.17 -7.84 -15.26
C LEU A 200 -4.37 -8.70 -15.63
N LEU A 201 -5.45 -8.71 -14.84
CA LEU A 201 -6.70 -9.38 -15.21
C LEU A 201 -7.30 -8.79 -16.48
N VAL A 202 -7.29 -7.46 -16.66
CA VAL A 202 -7.72 -6.83 -17.91
C VAL A 202 -6.86 -7.32 -19.08
N ALA A 203 -5.53 -7.28 -18.94
CA ALA A 203 -4.60 -7.71 -19.99
C ALA A 203 -4.82 -9.18 -20.39
N VAL A 204 -4.97 -10.06 -19.40
CA VAL A 204 -5.31 -11.48 -19.57
C VAL A 204 -6.60 -11.63 -20.40
N ARG A 205 -7.67 -10.90 -20.06
CA ARG A 205 -8.96 -10.97 -20.77
C ARG A 205 -8.88 -10.44 -22.21
N VAL A 206 -8.09 -9.40 -22.45
CA VAL A 206 -7.85 -8.87 -23.80
C VAL A 206 -7.12 -9.90 -24.65
N ILE A 207 -6.07 -10.53 -24.11
CA ILE A 207 -5.29 -11.55 -24.80
C ILE A 207 -6.16 -12.77 -25.13
N GLN A 208 -7.00 -13.22 -24.19
CA GLN A 208 -7.96 -14.30 -24.42
C GLN A 208 -8.92 -13.97 -25.57
N ARG A 209 -9.57 -12.80 -25.55
CA ARG A 209 -10.49 -12.41 -26.63
C ARG A 209 -9.82 -12.28 -27.99
N GLY A 210 -8.60 -11.72 -28.04
CA GLY A 210 -7.83 -11.65 -29.28
C GLY A 210 -7.43 -13.03 -29.78
N ALA A 211 -7.14 -13.96 -28.87
CA ALA A 211 -6.83 -15.34 -29.22
C ALA A 211 -8.05 -16.10 -29.75
N ASP A 212 -9.21 -15.94 -29.12
CA ASP A 212 -10.48 -16.55 -29.53
C ASP A 212 -10.92 -16.03 -30.90
N TRP A 213 -10.84 -14.71 -31.12
CA TRP A 213 -11.12 -14.10 -32.42
C TRP A 213 -10.21 -14.67 -33.52
N TRP A 214 -8.90 -14.78 -33.26
CA TRP A 214 -7.95 -15.29 -34.25
C TRP A 214 -8.13 -16.77 -34.57
N THR A 215 -8.54 -17.58 -33.59
CA THR A 215 -8.82 -19.01 -33.79
C THR A 215 -10.11 -19.25 -34.55
N ALA A 216 -11.17 -18.47 -34.26
CA ALA A 216 -12.42 -18.47 -35.04
C ALA A 216 -12.17 -18.15 -36.52
N HIS A 217 -11.18 -17.30 -36.83
CA HIS A 217 -10.83 -16.94 -38.21
C HIS A 217 -9.90 -17.95 -38.92
N ARG A 218 -9.24 -18.88 -38.21
CA ARG A 218 -8.24 -19.79 -38.80
C ARG A 218 -8.54 -21.28 -38.71
N GLY A 219 -9.64 -21.69 -38.07
CA GLY A 219 -10.10 -23.09 -38.07
C GLY A 219 -9.12 -24.12 -37.49
N GLN A 220 -8.08 -23.70 -36.76
CA GLN A 220 -7.06 -24.58 -36.18
C GLN A 220 -7.16 -24.62 -34.65
N THR A 221 -7.75 -25.71 -34.15
CA THR A 221 -8.09 -25.90 -32.73
C THR A 221 -7.00 -26.58 -31.88
N SER A 222 -5.93 -27.12 -32.49
CA SER A 222 -5.15 -28.17 -31.80
C SER A 222 -3.91 -27.70 -31.01
N ARG A 223 -3.24 -26.60 -31.40
CA ARG A 223 -1.89 -26.28 -30.87
C ARG A 223 -1.82 -25.25 -29.73
N ARG A 224 -2.93 -24.59 -29.40
CA ARG A 224 -2.95 -23.43 -28.48
C ARG A 224 -3.37 -23.74 -27.05
N THR A 225 -3.92 -24.93 -26.80
CA THR A 225 -4.37 -25.36 -25.48
C THR A 225 -3.23 -25.45 -24.46
N THR A 226 -1.99 -25.72 -24.88
CA THR A 226 -0.87 -25.92 -23.95
C THR A 226 -0.32 -24.62 -23.33
N LEU A 227 -0.17 -23.57 -24.13
CA LEU A 227 0.35 -22.26 -23.68
C LEU A 227 -0.70 -21.47 -22.89
N ALA A 228 -1.97 -21.52 -23.32
CA ALA A 228 -3.09 -20.96 -22.58
C ALA A 228 -3.24 -21.66 -21.21
N ARG A 229 -3.16 -22.99 -21.16
CA ARG A 229 -3.14 -23.75 -19.89
C ARG A 229 -1.94 -23.41 -19.01
N TRP A 230 -0.74 -23.27 -19.58
CA TRP A 230 0.47 -22.89 -18.82
C TRP A 230 0.35 -21.51 -18.18
N CYS A 231 -0.36 -20.57 -18.82
CA CYS A 231 -0.63 -19.24 -18.29
C CYS A 231 -1.91 -19.16 -17.43
N GLY A 232 -2.61 -20.28 -17.17
CA GLY A 232 -3.87 -20.30 -16.42
C GLY A 232 -5.05 -19.66 -17.16
N LEU A 233 -4.97 -19.53 -18.48
CA LEU A 233 -5.93 -18.88 -19.38
C LEU A 233 -6.98 -19.85 -19.93
N ASP A 234 -7.52 -20.76 -19.11
CA ASP A 234 -8.63 -21.61 -19.58
C ASP A 234 -9.90 -20.74 -19.77
N ALA A 235 -10.56 -20.89 -20.92
CA ALA A 235 -11.75 -20.09 -21.31
C ALA A 235 -12.89 -20.19 -20.28
N ASP A 236 -12.96 -21.31 -19.54
CA ASP A 236 -13.94 -21.55 -18.46
C ASP A 236 -13.72 -20.68 -17.22
N THR A 237 -12.57 -20.00 -17.09
CA THR A 237 -12.28 -19.11 -15.95
C THR A 237 -12.72 -17.67 -16.18
N ALA A 238 -13.13 -17.31 -17.40
CA ALA A 238 -13.47 -15.94 -17.77
C ALA A 238 -14.88 -15.53 -17.32
N HIS A 239 -15.14 -15.56 -16.02
CA HIS A 239 -16.39 -15.07 -15.45
C HIS A 239 -16.53 -13.54 -15.64
N GLY A 240 -17.70 -13.05 -16.04
CA GLY A 240 -17.99 -11.61 -16.11
C GLY A 240 -17.48 -10.88 -17.36
N SER A 241 -18.08 -9.71 -17.62
CA SER A 241 -17.76 -8.86 -18.78
C SER A 241 -16.42 -8.16 -18.61
N ILE A 242 -15.63 -8.03 -19.69
CA ILE A 242 -14.36 -7.28 -19.68
C ILE A 242 -14.53 -5.87 -19.11
N TRP A 243 -15.68 -5.24 -19.40
CA TRP A 243 -16.00 -3.89 -18.95
C TRP A 243 -16.12 -3.80 -17.43
N GLN A 244 -16.55 -4.87 -16.77
CA GLN A 244 -16.62 -4.91 -15.31
C GLN A 244 -15.21 -4.89 -14.71
N VAL A 245 -14.28 -5.65 -15.28
CA VAL A 245 -12.87 -5.68 -14.82
C VAL A 245 -12.19 -4.36 -15.14
N VAL A 246 -12.42 -3.79 -16.33
CA VAL A 246 -11.91 -2.45 -16.70
C VAL A 246 -12.42 -1.39 -15.73
N LEU A 247 -13.72 -1.39 -15.41
CA LEU A 247 -14.33 -0.46 -14.46
C LEU A 247 -13.74 -0.65 -13.06
N ALA A 248 -13.58 -1.89 -12.60
CA ALA A 248 -12.97 -2.21 -11.31
C ALA A 248 -11.51 -1.73 -11.19
N THR A 249 -10.75 -1.75 -12.28
CA THR A 249 -9.38 -1.19 -12.34
C THR A 249 -9.38 0.33 -12.43
N ALA A 250 -10.33 0.91 -13.18
CA ALA A 250 -10.39 2.36 -13.42
C ALA A 250 -10.82 3.14 -12.18
N ILE A 251 -11.75 2.62 -11.36
CA ILE A 251 -12.28 3.32 -10.18
C ILE A 251 -11.18 3.72 -9.18
N PRO A 252 -10.28 2.82 -8.72
CA PRO A 252 -9.19 3.19 -7.82
C PRO A 252 -8.25 4.25 -8.40
N LEU A 253 -7.90 4.12 -9.70
CA LEU A 253 -7.02 5.06 -10.40
C LEU A 253 -7.66 6.44 -10.54
N ALA A 254 -8.90 6.49 -11.01
CA ALA A 254 -9.66 7.72 -11.17
C ALA A 254 -9.87 8.42 -9.82
N SER A 255 -10.14 7.67 -8.75
CA SER A 255 -10.27 8.22 -7.40
C SER A 255 -8.97 8.84 -6.90
N TYR A 256 -7.83 8.17 -7.13
CA TYR A 256 -6.51 8.73 -6.81
C TYR A 256 -6.22 9.98 -7.63
N MET A 257 -6.45 9.94 -8.94
CA MET A 257 -6.24 11.08 -9.83
C MET A 257 -7.10 12.28 -9.45
N TYR A 258 -8.36 12.04 -9.07
CA TYR A 258 -9.27 13.08 -8.59
C TYR A 258 -8.74 13.75 -7.32
N VAL A 259 -8.36 12.98 -6.30
CA VAL A 259 -7.82 13.53 -5.04
C VAL A 259 -6.52 14.28 -5.30
N ASN A 260 -5.63 13.74 -6.13
CA ASN A 260 -4.38 14.41 -6.48
C ASN A 260 -4.64 15.73 -7.21
N TYR A 261 -5.59 15.75 -8.14
CA TYR A 261 -5.97 16.95 -8.87
C TYR A 261 -6.62 18.00 -7.96
N ALA A 262 -7.52 17.58 -7.06
CA ALA A 262 -8.17 18.47 -6.10
C ALA A 262 -7.17 19.16 -5.16
N LYS A 263 -6.08 18.47 -4.79
CA LYS A 263 -5.04 19.02 -3.89
C LYS A 263 -3.98 19.83 -4.63
N PHE A 264 -3.50 19.33 -5.77
CA PHE A 264 -2.27 19.82 -6.39
C PHE A 264 -2.45 20.38 -7.81
N GLY A 265 -3.61 20.18 -8.42
CA GLY A 265 -3.87 20.53 -9.83
C GLY A 265 -3.20 19.58 -10.83
N THR A 266 -2.64 18.46 -10.36
CA THR A 266 -1.95 17.45 -11.18
C THR A 266 -2.64 16.09 -11.01
N LEU A 267 -2.64 15.24 -12.04
CA LEU A 267 -3.34 13.94 -11.97
C LEU A 267 -2.54 12.85 -11.23
N VAL A 268 -1.21 12.85 -11.35
CA VAL A 268 -0.38 11.74 -10.83
C VAL A 268 0.83 12.23 -10.04
N SER A 269 1.44 13.34 -10.47
CA SER A 269 2.64 13.89 -9.84
C SER A 269 2.30 14.61 -8.54
N VAL A 270 3.20 14.49 -7.56
CA VAL A 270 3.21 15.34 -6.36
C VAL A 270 4.24 16.43 -6.60
N PRO A 271 3.88 17.73 -6.50
CA PRO A 271 4.79 18.84 -6.79
C PRO A 271 5.80 19.03 -5.64
N ILE A 272 6.90 18.28 -5.65
CA ILE A 272 7.92 18.27 -4.60
C ILE A 272 8.57 19.64 -4.42
N GLU A 273 8.65 20.40 -5.51
CA GLU A 273 9.10 21.79 -5.56
C GLU A 273 8.17 22.78 -4.82
N LYS A 274 7.03 22.32 -4.31
CA LYS A 274 6.11 23.14 -3.49
C LYS A 274 6.14 22.76 -2.00
N GLN A 275 7.06 21.89 -1.59
CA GLN A 275 7.30 21.53 -0.19
C GLN A 275 8.21 22.57 0.49
N ASP A 276 7.61 23.71 0.84
CA ASP A 276 8.30 24.94 1.26
C ASP A 276 9.30 24.77 2.41
N VAL A 277 8.96 23.98 3.44
CA VAL A 277 9.84 23.74 4.59
C VAL A 277 11.08 22.93 4.20
N LEU A 278 10.93 21.89 3.37
CA LEU A 278 12.06 21.04 2.98
C LEU A 278 12.95 21.73 1.94
N LEU A 279 12.38 22.59 1.10
CA LEU A 279 13.14 23.41 0.14
C LEU A 279 13.93 24.54 0.78
N ALA A 280 13.68 24.87 2.05
CA ALA A 280 14.57 25.75 2.79
C ALA A 280 15.99 25.18 2.91
N ARG A 281 16.15 23.84 2.82
CA ARG A 281 17.47 23.19 2.86
C ARG A 281 18.20 23.37 1.52
N PRO A 282 19.44 23.91 1.51
CA PRO A 282 20.18 24.15 0.29
C PRO A 282 20.53 22.85 -0.46
N GLU A 283 20.82 21.78 0.26
CA GLU A 283 21.14 20.46 -0.30
C GLU A 283 19.98 19.91 -1.14
N ARG A 284 18.76 19.90 -0.59
CA ARG A 284 17.57 19.40 -1.28
C ARG A 284 17.23 20.22 -2.53
N ARG A 285 17.45 21.54 -2.49
CA ARG A 285 17.30 22.40 -3.68
C ARG A 285 18.29 22.02 -4.78
N ALA A 286 19.55 21.74 -4.43
CA ALA A 286 20.56 21.33 -5.40
C ALA A 286 20.19 19.99 -6.07
N VAL A 287 19.72 19.01 -5.28
CA VAL A 287 19.28 17.71 -5.80
C VAL A 287 18.08 17.87 -6.75
N LEU A 288 17.07 18.64 -6.37
CA LEU A 288 15.90 18.86 -7.22
C LEU A 288 16.25 19.60 -8.51
N ALA A 289 17.15 20.59 -8.44
CA ALA A 289 17.67 21.28 -9.63
C ALA A 289 18.40 20.31 -10.59
N ALA A 290 19.21 19.39 -10.06
CA ALA A 290 19.94 18.39 -10.85
C ALA A 290 19.04 17.29 -11.46
N THR A 291 17.81 17.14 -10.95
CA THR A 291 16.92 16.01 -11.26
C THR A 291 15.64 16.43 -11.99
N GLY A 292 15.50 17.73 -12.32
CA GLY A 292 14.33 18.26 -12.99
C GLY A 292 13.09 18.26 -12.08
N ASN A 293 13.28 18.57 -10.80
CA ASN A 293 12.26 18.57 -9.75
C ASN A 293 11.59 17.20 -9.51
N SER A 294 12.27 16.11 -9.84
CA SER A 294 11.76 14.75 -9.62
C SER A 294 12.72 13.94 -8.76
N LEU A 295 12.20 13.33 -7.70
CA LEU A 295 12.93 12.32 -6.92
C LEU A 295 12.85 10.91 -7.53
N PHE A 296 12.15 10.77 -8.66
CA PHE A 296 11.97 9.50 -9.37
C PHE A 296 12.51 9.57 -10.79
N GLY A 297 13.01 8.45 -11.31
CA GLY A 297 13.49 8.36 -12.67
C GLY A 297 14.32 7.11 -12.93
N LEU A 298 14.45 6.74 -14.21
CA LEU A 298 15.20 5.57 -14.64
C LEU A 298 16.69 5.62 -14.26
N ARG A 299 17.24 6.83 -14.07
CA ARG A 299 18.62 7.05 -13.61
C ARG A 299 18.93 6.39 -12.25
N TYR A 300 17.91 6.21 -11.40
CA TYR A 300 18.08 5.59 -10.09
C TYR A 300 17.98 4.06 -10.12
N VAL A 301 17.55 3.47 -11.24
CA VAL A 301 17.25 2.04 -11.34
C VAL A 301 18.50 1.20 -11.12
N ALA A 302 19.64 1.57 -11.71
CA ALA A 302 20.88 0.82 -11.54
C ALA A 302 21.30 0.75 -10.06
N THR A 303 21.39 1.91 -9.40
CA THR A 303 21.72 1.98 -7.97
C THR A 303 20.70 1.24 -7.11
N SER A 304 19.40 1.39 -7.39
CA SER A 304 18.34 0.75 -6.63
C SER A 304 18.37 -0.78 -6.79
N LEU A 305 18.51 -1.30 -8.02
CA LEU A 305 18.54 -2.73 -8.29
C LEU A 305 19.75 -3.41 -7.64
N VAL A 306 20.93 -2.81 -7.78
CA VAL A 306 22.15 -3.34 -7.13
C VAL A 306 21.95 -3.36 -5.61
N GLN A 307 21.43 -2.28 -5.04
CA GLN A 307 21.21 -2.22 -3.60
C GLN A 307 20.09 -3.16 -3.11
N TYR A 308 19.08 -3.45 -3.92
CA TYR A 308 18.04 -4.43 -3.54
C TYR A 308 18.54 -5.88 -3.59
N LEU A 309 19.44 -6.20 -4.53
CA LEU A 309 19.86 -7.57 -4.82
C LEU A 309 21.21 -7.96 -4.20
N ARG A 310 21.94 -7.02 -3.62
CA ARG A 310 23.25 -7.32 -3.03
C ARG A 310 23.11 -8.25 -1.80
N PRO A 311 23.96 -9.28 -1.66
CA PRO A 311 23.89 -10.22 -0.55
C PRO A 311 24.58 -9.73 0.73
N ASP A 312 25.35 -8.66 0.65
CA ASP A 312 26.23 -8.11 1.70
C ASP A 312 25.65 -6.85 2.37
N GLY A 313 24.32 -6.72 2.40
CA GLY A 313 23.64 -5.60 3.09
C GLY A 313 23.50 -5.80 4.61
N ILE A 314 23.77 -7.01 5.11
CA ILE A 314 23.62 -7.40 6.52
C ILE A 314 25.00 -7.40 7.20
N GLY A 315 25.10 -6.62 8.28
CA GLY A 315 26.26 -6.60 9.17
C GLY A 315 25.97 -7.31 10.49
N PHE A 316 27.03 -7.74 11.17
CA PHE A 316 26.94 -8.36 12.50
C PHE A 316 27.79 -7.58 13.50
N ARG A 317 27.25 -7.37 14.70
CA ARG A 317 27.93 -6.67 15.81
C ARG A 317 27.93 -7.54 17.06
N ARG A 318 28.90 -7.32 17.95
CA ARG A 318 29.04 -8.07 19.21
C ARG A 318 28.04 -7.65 20.28
N THR A 319 27.48 -6.45 20.17
CA THR A 319 26.47 -5.91 21.07
C THR A 319 25.11 -5.91 20.42
N PHE A 320 24.06 -6.02 21.23
CA PHE A 320 22.68 -5.91 20.76
C PHE A 320 22.41 -4.52 20.12
N PRO A 321 21.70 -4.43 18.97
CA PRO A 321 21.20 -5.54 18.15
C PRO A 321 22.33 -6.21 17.35
N TRP A 322 22.51 -7.52 17.54
CA TRP A 322 23.63 -8.32 17.00
C TRP A 322 23.67 -8.38 15.47
N VAL A 323 22.54 -8.08 14.82
CA VAL A 323 22.39 -7.95 13.38
C VAL A 323 22.14 -6.47 13.12
N THR A 324 22.85 -5.89 12.14
CA THR A 324 22.76 -4.46 11.77
C THR A 324 22.85 -4.30 10.24
N PHE A 325 22.79 -3.07 9.74
CA PHE A 325 23.17 -2.77 8.35
C PHE A 325 24.69 -2.79 8.18
N ALA A 326 25.18 -3.38 7.09
CA ALA A 326 26.62 -3.50 6.84
C ALA A 326 27.28 -2.15 6.52
N HIS A 327 26.93 -1.54 5.40
CA HIS A 327 27.54 -0.31 4.88
C HIS A 327 26.52 0.57 4.16
N PHE A 328 26.84 1.86 4.00
CA PHE A 328 26.04 2.75 3.17
C PHE A 328 26.05 2.29 1.71
N PRO A 329 24.92 2.44 0.98
CA PRO A 329 24.83 2.13 -0.44
C PRO A 329 25.88 2.85 -1.28
N HIS A 330 26.50 2.13 -2.22
CA HIS A 330 27.31 2.76 -3.26
C HIS A 330 26.41 3.34 -4.35
N VAL A 331 26.62 4.61 -4.70
CA VAL A 331 25.84 5.29 -5.74
C VAL A 331 26.48 5.09 -7.11
N PHE A 332 25.74 4.51 -8.05
CA PHE A 332 26.19 4.31 -9.43
C PHE A 332 25.70 5.43 -10.34
N GLY A 333 26.51 5.77 -11.35
CA GLY A 333 26.13 6.71 -12.41
C GLY A 333 26.11 8.19 -11.99
N GLY A 334 26.77 8.56 -10.89
CA GLY A 334 26.90 9.96 -10.46
C GLY A 334 25.56 10.65 -10.14
N VAL A 335 24.50 9.88 -9.90
CA VAL A 335 23.17 10.42 -9.62
C VAL A 335 23.12 11.00 -8.21
N GLN A 336 22.40 12.11 -8.04
CA GLN A 336 22.20 12.71 -6.71
C GLN A 336 20.95 12.14 -6.06
N PHE A 337 21.10 11.65 -4.84
CA PHE A 337 20.00 11.25 -3.96
C PHE A 337 19.78 12.34 -2.91
N ASP A 338 18.52 12.54 -2.56
CA ASP A 338 18.14 13.48 -1.50
C ASP A 338 18.49 12.96 -0.10
N ASN A 339 18.41 11.65 0.10
CA ASN A 339 18.90 10.97 1.30
C ASN A 339 19.39 9.56 0.91
N ILE A 340 20.44 9.09 1.59
CA ILE A 340 21.01 7.76 1.40
C ILE A 340 21.09 7.10 2.77
N GLU A 341 20.30 6.05 2.95
CA GLU A 341 20.25 5.29 4.20
C GLU A 341 20.82 3.87 4.02
N PRO A 342 21.44 3.29 5.07
CA PRO A 342 21.80 1.88 5.05
C PRO A 342 20.57 0.99 4.85
N THR A 343 20.70 -0.10 4.11
CA THR A 343 19.60 -1.06 3.89
C THR A 343 20.11 -2.50 3.89
N ALA A 344 19.31 -3.39 4.47
CA ALA A 344 19.63 -4.80 4.67
C ALA A 344 19.85 -5.54 3.35
N SER A 345 19.28 -5.01 2.25
CA SER A 345 19.17 -5.68 0.95
C SER A 345 18.39 -7.01 1.07
N MET A 346 17.67 -7.42 0.03
CA MET A 346 16.56 -8.41 0.13
C MET A 346 15.38 -7.93 0.99
N THR A 347 14.18 -7.94 0.41
CA THR A 347 12.91 -7.49 1.02
C THR A 347 12.49 -8.28 2.27
N VAL A 348 13.07 -9.46 2.51
CA VAL A 348 12.70 -10.36 3.62
C VAL A 348 13.48 -10.05 4.90
N THR A 349 14.71 -9.55 4.80
CA THR A 349 15.60 -9.31 5.96
C THR A 349 15.44 -7.91 6.54
N SER A 350 14.75 -7.01 5.83
CA SER A 350 14.52 -5.62 6.23
C SER A 350 13.63 -5.47 7.47
N VAL A 351 12.95 -6.54 7.89
CA VAL A 351 12.09 -6.55 9.10
C VAL A 351 12.88 -7.00 10.35
N LEU A 352 14.06 -7.60 10.16
CA LEU A 352 14.93 -8.08 11.23
C LEU A 352 15.90 -7.00 11.74
N LEU A 353 15.91 -5.83 11.10
CA LEU A 353 16.86 -4.72 11.24
C LEU A 353 16.11 -3.41 11.36
#